data_AF-A0A7W6IKE4-F1
#
_entry.id   AF-A0A7W6IKE4-F1
#
_cell.length_a   1.000
_cell.length_b   1.000
_cell.length_c   1.000
_cell.angle_alpha   90.00
_cell.angle_beta   90.00
_cell.angle_gamma   90.00
#
_symmetry.space_group_name_H-M   'P 1'
#
loop_
_entity.id
_entity.type
_entity.pdbx_description
1 polymer ?
#
loop_
_entity_poly.entity_id
_entity_poly.type
_entity_poly.pdbx_seq_one_letter_code
_entity_poly.pdbx_strand_id
1 'polypeptide(L)'
;MLRGNRADEQITTGNGGRKAGSLGGAVTGFGADLIIVDGLMKASDASSPVERQRARDYYEQSLLSRLNDKSTGQIIVIQQRLHEDDLPGHLLANKQFEHLDLPAVPIGLRRLRHRVKGEALCPEREPLQVLEQLRVEMGPAVFSAQYQQDPTPPGSNRLRWEWFGTYEPDLTRSDFQYVVQSWDTALTAEPTSDFSVGMTWGLRNGQWYLLDLIREKLDFPDLKTLVLILPPAGGLTGF
;
A
#
# COMPACT_ATOMS: atom_id res chain seq x y z
N MET A 1 39.48 -28.38 18.25
CA MET A 1 38.25 -28.00 18.99
C MET A 1 37.77 -26.68 18.43
N LEU A 2 36.65 -26.64 17.71
CA LEU A 2 36.04 -25.39 17.26
C LEU A 2 35.49 -24.66 18.49
N ARG A 3 36.15 -23.57 18.92
CA ARG A 3 35.55 -22.62 19.85
C ARG A 3 34.43 -21.90 19.10
N GLY A 4 33.18 -21.94 19.57
CA GLY A 4 32.21 -20.90 19.20
C GLY A 4 30.82 -21.31 18.74
N ASN A 5 30.48 -22.61 18.63
CA ASN A 5 29.08 -22.96 18.35
C ASN A 5 28.20 -22.74 19.59
N ARG A 6 27.31 -21.77 19.50
CA ARG A 6 26.23 -21.45 20.46
C ARG A 6 24.89 -21.51 19.72
N ALA A 7 23.77 -21.45 20.44
CA ALA A 7 22.45 -21.49 19.81
C ALA A 7 22.25 -20.33 18.81
N ASP A 8 22.81 -19.16 19.13
CA ASP A 8 22.72 -17.93 18.35
C ASP A 8 23.91 -17.72 17.41
N GLU A 9 24.98 -18.52 17.51
CA GLU A 9 26.20 -18.32 16.72
C GLU A 9 26.75 -19.65 16.22
N GLN A 10 26.86 -19.80 14.91
CA GLN A 10 27.43 -20.99 14.28
C GLN A 10 28.63 -20.57 13.44
N ILE A 11 29.74 -21.29 13.61
CA ILE A 11 30.97 -21.08 12.84
C ILE A 11 31.20 -22.33 11.99
N THR A 12 31.43 -22.11 10.71
CA THR A 12 31.69 -23.15 9.72
C THR A 12 33.19 -23.49 9.68
N THR A 13 33.53 -24.67 9.14
CA THR A 13 34.93 -25.08 8.93
C THR A 13 35.65 -24.24 7.86
N GLY A 14 34.90 -23.47 7.06
CA GLY A 14 35.42 -22.51 6.09
C GLY A 14 35.60 -21.09 6.65
N ASN A 15 35.62 -20.91 7.98
CA ASN A 15 35.75 -19.64 8.70
C ASN A 15 34.61 -18.62 8.48
N GLY A 16 33.56 -18.95 7.73
CA GLY A 16 32.30 -18.21 7.72
C GLY A 16 31.43 -18.56 8.93
N GLY A 17 30.32 -17.85 9.11
CA GLY A 17 29.39 -18.15 10.20
C GLY A 17 28.03 -17.47 10.06
N ARG A 18 27.15 -17.75 11.02
CA ARG A 18 25.83 -17.15 11.15
C ARG A 18 25.63 -16.68 12.59
N LYS A 19 25.19 -15.44 12.77
CA LYS A 19 24.65 -14.95 14.04
C LYS A 19 23.14 -14.71 13.92
N ALA A 20 22.38 -15.23 14.88
CA ALA A 20 20.96 -14.94 15.06
C ALA A 20 20.78 -13.94 16.21
N GLY A 21 19.82 -13.05 16.08
CA GLY A 21 19.51 -12.04 17.10
C GLY A 21 18.05 -11.64 17.05
N SER A 22 17.58 -11.01 18.12
CA SER A 22 16.24 -10.41 18.20
C SER A 22 16.34 -8.90 18.23
N LEU A 23 15.20 -8.21 18.08
CA LEU A 23 15.12 -6.77 18.28
C LEU A 23 15.72 -6.38 19.64
N GLY A 24 16.67 -5.44 19.66
CA GLY A 24 17.38 -5.01 20.86
C GLY A 24 18.46 -5.97 21.38
N GLY A 25 18.71 -7.09 20.67
CA GLY A 25 19.82 -7.99 20.95
C GLY A 25 21.16 -7.40 20.50
N ALA A 26 22.24 -7.81 21.16
CA ALA A 26 23.59 -7.39 20.80
C ALA A 26 24.04 -8.08 19.50
N VAL A 27 23.95 -7.36 18.39
CA VAL A 27 24.60 -7.71 17.10
C VAL A 27 25.90 -6.94 16.87
N THR A 28 26.22 -6.02 17.79
CA THR A 28 27.42 -5.19 17.74
C THR A 28 28.69 -6.03 17.82
N GLY A 29 29.69 -5.68 17.01
CA GLY A 29 30.94 -6.42 16.90
C GLY A 29 30.91 -7.63 15.95
N PHE A 30 29.74 -8.02 15.44
CA PHE A 30 29.60 -9.05 14.41
C PHE A 30 29.34 -8.40 13.05
N GLY A 31 30.24 -8.61 12.10
CA GLY A 31 30.09 -8.15 10.72
C GLY A 31 29.34 -9.18 9.86
N ALA A 32 28.74 -8.74 8.77
CA ALA A 32 27.97 -9.61 7.88
C ALA A 32 28.15 -9.22 6.40
N ASP A 33 28.16 -10.22 5.52
CA ASP A 33 28.06 -10.02 4.07
C ASP A 33 26.60 -10.09 3.59
N LEU A 34 25.75 -10.78 4.36
CA LEU A 34 24.31 -10.90 4.15
C LEU A 34 23.57 -10.72 5.49
N ILE A 35 22.59 -9.82 5.51
CA ILE A 35 21.68 -9.63 6.64
C ILE A 35 20.28 -10.06 6.21
N ILE A 36 19.69 -11.00 6.95
CA ILE A 36 18.29 -11.39 6.76
C ILE A 36 17.48 -10.86 7.94
N VAL A 37 16.49 -10.06 7.62
CA VAL A 37 15.55 -9.47 8.58
C VAL A 37 14.23 -10.21 8.43
N ASP A 38 13.95 -11.14 9.34
CA ASP A 38 12.70 -11.90 9.39
C ASP A 38 11.82 -11.34 10.51
N GLY A 39 10.82 -10.52 10.15
CA GLY A 39 9.84 -9.94 11.06
C GLY A 39 10.40 -9.19 12.29
N LEU A 40 10.61 -7.88 12.20
CA LEU A 40 11.08 -7.09 13.36
C LEU A 40 9.99 -6.70 14.37
N MET A 41 8.72 -6.88 14.01
CA MET A 41 7.60 -6.39 14.82
C MET A 41 6.50 -7.42 14.90
N LYS A 42 5.88 -7.54 16.08
CA LYS A 42 4.70 -8.38 16.28
C LYS A 42 3.45 -7.65 15.78
N ALA A 43 2.48 -8.41 15.28
CA ALA A 43 1.20 -7.84 14.84
C ALA A 43 0.48 -7.05 15.95
N SER A 44 0.57 -7.51 17.20
CA SER A 44 -0.01 -6.83 18.38
C SER A 44 0.55 -5.42 18.61
N ASP A 45 1.78 -5.19 18.17
CA ASP A 45 2.54 -3.97 18.47
C ASP A 45 2.43 -2.94 17.33
N ALA A 46 1.80 -3.34 16.21
CA ALA A 46 1.72 -2.55 14.98
C ALA A 46 1.04 -1.19 15.17
N SER A 47 0.08 -1.08 16.10
CA SER A 47 -0.60 0.18 16.41
C SER A 47 0.25 1.14 17.24
N SER A 48 1.27 0.65 17.94
CA SER A 48 2.16 1.47 18.79
C SER A 48 3.19 2.24 17.94
N PRO A 49 3.13 3.58 17.88
CA PRO A 49 4.12 4.37 17.17
C PRO A 49 5.54 4.18 17.74
N VAL A 50 5.63 3.92 19.05
CA VAL A 50 6.89 3.68 19.75
C VAL A 50 7.54 2.38 19.28
N GLU A 51 6.78 1.29 19.16
CA GLU A 51 7.34 0.01 18.69
C GLU A 51 7.68 0.06 17.19
N ARG A 52 6.86 0.76 16.37
CA ARG A 52 7.21 1.03 14.98
C ARG A 52 8.52 1.81 14.85
N GLN A 53 8.71 2.83 15.69
CA GLN A 53 9.96 3.60 15.70
C GLN A 53 11.14 2.74 16.16
N ARG A 54 10.96 1.92 17.18
CA ARG A 54 11.99 1.01 17.69
C ARG A 54 12.47 0.02 16.62
N ALA A 55 11.55 -0.50 15.81
CA ALA A 55 11.88 -1.37 14.67
C ALA A 55 12.73 -0.64 13.62
N ARG A 56 12.37 0.61 13.29
CA ARG A 56 13.13 1.47 12.36
C ARG A 56 14.52 1.78 12.91
N ASP A 57 14.62 2.24 14.15
CA ASP A 57 15.90 2.61 14.77
C ASP A 57 16.84 1.41 14.84
N TYR A 58 16.32 0.23 15.17
CA TYR A 58 17.13 -0.99 15.18
C TYR A 58 17.68 -1.32 13.78
N TYR A 59 16.85 -1.21 12.74
CA TYR A 59 17.31 -1.41 11.37
C TYR A 59 18.39 -0.39 10.97
N GLU A 60 18.11 0.90 11.11
CA GLU A 60 18.98 1.97 10.61
C GLU A 60 20.27 2.12 11.40
N GLN A 61 20.17 2.05 12.73
CA GLN A 61 21.30 2.37 13.61
C GLN A 61 22.11 1.12 13.96
N SER A 62 21.44 -0.04 14.07
CA SER A 62 22.11 -1.28 14.49
C SER A 62 22.47 -2.19 13.31
N LEU A 63 21.53 -2.49 12.41
CA LEU A 63 21.74 -3.50 11.36
C LEU A 63 22.52 -2.99 10.14
N LEU A 64 22.15 -1.82 9.58
CA LEU A 64 22.81 -1.29 8.38
C LEU A 64 24.33 -1.17 8.52
N SER A 65 24.79 -0.81 9.73
CA SER A 65 26.22 -0.65 10.02
C SER A 65 27.00 -1.96 10.10
N ARG A 66 26.33 -3.12 10.14
CA ARG A 66 26.97 -4.44 10.26
C ARG A 66 27.48 -5.00 8.94
N LEU A 67 27.06 -4.44 7.79
CA LEU A 67 27.62 -4.85 6.52
C LEU A 67 29.13 -4.59 6.48
N ASN A 68 29.90 -5.66 6.26
CA ASN A 68 31.35 -5.63 6.15
C ASN A 68 31.77 -4.67 5.02
N ASP A 69 31.20 -4.89 3.85
CA ASP A 69 31.32 -4.03 2.68
C ASP A 69 29.92 -3.54 2.27
N LYS A 70 29.73 -2.21 2.30
CA LYS A 70 28.44 -1.56 2.00
C LYS A 70 28.15 -1.49 0.50
N SER A 71 29.15 -1.75 -0.33
CA SER A 71 29.02 -1.75 -1.80
C SER A 71 28.58 -3.10 -2.35
N THR A 72 28.90 -4.19 -1.66
CA THR A 72 28.62 -5.57 -2.12
C THR A 72 27.72 -6.37 -1.17
N GLY A 73 27.64 -5.95 0.09
CA GLY A 73 26.79 -6.59 1.10
C GLY A 73 25.30 -6.48 0.76
N GLN A 74 24.55 -7.49 1.17
CA GLN A 74 23.13 -7.61 0.84
C GLN A 74 22.26 -7.62 2.09
N ILE A 75 21.06 -7.05 1.96
CA ILE A 75 20.03 -7.10 3.00
C ILE A 75 18.76 -7.63 2.38
N ILE A 76 18.16 -8.63 3.02
CA ILE A 76 16.87 -9.20 2.63
C ILE A 76 15.91 -8.98 3.79
N VAL A 77 14.80 -8.32 3.53
CA VAL A 77 13.75 -8.08 4.52
C VAL A 77 12.53 -8.91 4.15
N ILE A 78 12.14 -9.83 5.03
CA ILE A 78 11.02 -10.75 4.87
C ILE A 78 10.05 -10.50 6.01
N GLN A 79 8.85 -10.02 5.69
CA GLN A 79 7.77 -9.86 6.66
C GLN A 79 6.44 -9.57 5.96
N GLN A 80 5.35 -9.88 6.66
CA GLN A 80 4.03 -9.36 6.31
C GLN A 80 3.92 -7.87 6.62
N ARG A 81 3.06 -7.16 5.88
CA ARG A 81 2.65 -5.79 6.24
C ARG A 81 1.73 -5.82 7.48
N LEU A 82 1.97 -4.89 8.38
CA LEU A 82 1.26 -4.75 9.65
C LEU A 82 0.62 -3.36 9.80
N HIS A 83 1.24 -2.33 9.23
CA HIS A 83 0.81 -0.94 9.32
C HIS A 83 1.35 -0.18 8.09
N GLU A 84 0.76 0.96 7.73
CA GLU A 84 1.30 1.79 6.64
C GLU A 84 2.73 2.26 6.95
N ASP A 85 2.96 2.74 8.18
CA ASP A 85 4.27 3.11 8.73
C ASP A 85 5.06 1.95 9.38
N ASP A 86 4.84 0.70 9.00
CA ASP A 86 5.74 -0.37 9.42
C ASP A 86 7.12 -0.26 8.74
N LEU A 87 8.07 -1.13 9.10
CA LEU A 87 9.42 -1.09 8.51
C LEU A 87 9.39 -1.19 6.97
N PRO A 88 8.68 -2.14 6.32
CA PRO A 88 8.57 -2.17 4.86
C PRO A 88 7.98 -0.90 4.30
N GLY A 89 6.93 -0.34 4.91
CA GLY A 89 6.36 0.94 4.50
C GLY A 89 7.41 2.05 4.43
N HIS A 90 8.25 2.15 5.46
CA HIS A 90 9.38 3.08 5.50
C HIS A 90 10.44 2.80 4.42
N LEU A 91 10.84 1.54 4.24
CA LEU A 91 11.85 1.15 3.25
C LEU A 91 11.38 1.38 1.81
N LEU A 92 10.09 1.14 1.54
CA LEU A 92 9.45 1.37 0.25
C LEU A 92 9.32 2.86 -0.06
N ALA A 93 8.97 3.69 0.93
CA ALA A 93 8.89 5.13 0.77
C ALA A 93 10.26 5.74 0.36
N ASN A 94 11.35 5.19 0.91
CA ASN A 94 12.71 5.62 0.60
C ASN A 94 13.28 5.03 -0.71
N LYS A 95 12.53 4.17 -1.41
CA LYS A 95 12.94 3.49 -2.67
C LYS A 95 14.28 2.75 -2.57
N GLN A 96 14.59 2.22 -1.38
CA GLN A 96 15.88 1.58 -1.10
C GLN A 96 15.94 0.11 -1.53
N PHE A 97 14.78 -0.52 -1.76
CA PHE A 97 14.65 -1.95 -2.01
C PHE A 97 13.91 -2.26 -3.29
N GLU A 98 14.34 -3.33 -3.96
CA GLU A 98 13.48 -4.04 -4.90
C GLU A 98 12.40 -4.78 -4.11
N HIS A 99 11.13 -4.55 -4.47
CA HIS A 99 9.99 -5.05 -3.72
C HIS A 99 9.31 -6.22 -4.43
N LEU A 100 9.25 -7.36 -3.76
CA LEU A 100 8.43 -8.50 -4.14
C LEU A 100 7.19 -8.55 -3.24
N ASP A 101 6.04 -8.21 -3.80
CA ASP A 101 4.73 -8.25 -3.12
C ASP A 101 4.03 -9.58 -3.40
N LEU A 102 3.66 -10.33 -2.36
CA LEU A 102 3.02 -11.65 -2.46
C LEU A 102 1.66 -11.66 -1.72
N PRO A 103 0.61 -11.09 -2.32
CA PRO A 103 -0.74 -11.13 -1.75
C PRO A 103 -1.30 -12.55 -1.80
N ALA A 104 -2.05 -12.92 -0.75
CA ALA A 104 -2.74 -14.20 -0.65
C ALA A 104 -3.72 -14.40 -1.81
N VAL A 105 -4.44 -13.35 -2.25
CA VAL A 105 -5.33 -13.40 -3.41
C VAL A 105 -5.15 -12.14 -4.27
N PRO A 106 -4.61 -12.21 -5.49
CA PRO A 106 -4.39 -11.03 -6.33
C PRO A 106 -5.72 -10.36 -6.71
N ILE A 107 -5.83 -9.05 -6.45
CA ILE A 107 -7.07 -8.26 -6.68
C ILE A 107 -7.03 -7.48 -8.02
N GLY A 108 -5.85 -7.29 -8.63
CA GLY A 108 -5.69 -6.52 -9.87
C GLY A 108 -4.28 -6.56 -10.49
N LEU A 109 -4.00 -5.61 -11.39
CA LEU A 109 -2.82 -5.47 -12.28
C LEU A 109 -1.44 -5.34 -11.60
N ARG A 110 -1.30 -5.62 -10.29
CA ARG A 110 0.02 -5.67 -9.65
C ARG A 110 0.80 -6.80 -10.32
N ARG A 111 1.88 -6.43 -11.01
CA ARG A 111 2.75 -7.30 -11.81
C ARG A 111 3.42 -8.38 -10.95
N LEU A 112 2.69 -9.42 -10.60
CA LEU A 112 3.27 -10.74 -10.44
C LEU A 112 3.14 -11.43 -11.80
N ARG A 113 4.27 -11.63 -12.47
CA ARG A 113 4.33 -12.03 -13.89
C ARG A 113 3.62 -13.36 -14.23
N HIS A 114 3.08 -14.09 -13.25
CA HIS A 114 2.52 -15.44 -13.43
C HIS A 114 1.31 -15.78 -12.55
N ARG A 115 0.59 -14.80 -11.97
CA ARG A 115 -0.57 -15.10 -11.10
C ARG A 115 -1.90 -14.62 -11.67
N VAL A 116 -2.93 -15.46 -11.56
CA VAL A 116 -4.28 -15.12 -12.03
C VAL A 116 -5.05 -14.38 -10.94
N LYS A 117 -5.82 -13.36 -11.33
CA LYS A 117 -6.72 -12.64 -10.41
C LYS A 117 -7.64 -13.64 -9.70
N GLY A 118 -7.76 -13.53 -8.38
CA GLY A 118 -8.63 -14.41 -7.59
C GLY A 118 -8.04 -15.77 -7.23
N GLU A 119 -6.83 -16.10 -7.68
CA GLU A 119 -6.16 -17.36 -7.31
C GLU A 119 -5.51 -17.24 -5.92
N ALA A 120 -5.53 -18.29 -5.11
CA ALA A 120 -4.81 -18.32 -3.82
C ALA A 120 -3.29 -18.48 -4.04
N LEU A 121 -2.46 -17.81 -3.23
CA LEU A 121 -1.00 -17.83 -3.34
C LEU A 121 -0.40 -19.23 -3.18
N CYS A 122 -0.94 -20.01 -2.24
CA CYS A 122 -0.58 -21.40 -2.02
C CYS A 122 -1.86 -22.19 -1.69
N PRO A 123 -2.63 -22.62 -2.72
CA PRO A 123 -3.93 -23.28 -2.53
C PRO A 123 -3.84 -24.56 -1.69
N GLU A 124 -2.69 -25.24 -1.69
CA GLU A 124 -2.45 -26.46 -0.92
C GLU A 124 -2.37 -26.20 0.59
N ARG A 125 -1.98 -24.99 0.99
CA ARG A 125 -1.90 -24.58 2.40
C ARG A 125 -3.14 -23.79 2.82
N GLU A 126 -3.57 -22.85 1.99
CA GLU A 126 -4.61 -21.88 2.28
C GLU A 126 -5.53 -21.71 1.06
N PRO A 127 -6.48 -22.64 0.84
CA PRO A 127 -7.44 -22.51 -0.24
C PRO A 127 -8.36 -21.30 -0.02
N LEU A 128 -9.03 -20.83 -1.08
CA LEU A 128 -9.84 -19.60 -1.04
C LEU A 128 -10.90 -19.58 0.07
N GLN A 129 -11.50 -20.72 0.37
CA GLN A 129 -12.49 -20.86 1.44
C GLN A 129 -11.86 -20.59 2.82
N VAL A 130 -10.63 -21.06 3.04
CA VAL A 130 -9.88 -20.82 4.28
C VAL A 130 -9.47 -19.35 4.37
N LEU A 131 -9.01 -18.76 3.28
CA LEU A 131 -8.66 -17.34 3.23
C LEU A 131 -9.88 -16.44 3.52
N GLU A 132 -11.05 -16.80 3.01
CA GLU A 132 -12.29 -16.08 3.31
C GLU A 132 -12.71 -16.25 4.77
N GLN A 133 -12.56 -17.44 5.35
CA GLN A 133 -12.81 -17.65 6.77
C GLN A 133 -11.86 -16.82 7.64
N LEU A 134 -10.56 -16.81 7.34
CA LEU A 134 -9.56 -15.98 8.02
C LEU A 134 -9.91 -14.49 7.92
N ARG A 135 -10.36 -14.03 6.74
CA ARG A 135 -10.79 -12.64 6.54
C ARG A 135 -11.95 -12.25 7.46
N VAL A 136 -12.91 -13.15 7.68
CA VAL A 136 -14.05 -12.93 8.58
C VAL A 136 -13.59 -12.93 10.03
N GLU A 137 -12.76 -13.89 10.44
CA GLU A 137 -12.33 -14.07 11.84
C GLU A 137 -11.43 -12.94 12.34
N MET A 138 -10.44 -12.52 11.54
CA MET A 138 -9.48 -11.48 11.96
C MET A 138 -9.93 -10.05 11.62
N GLY A 139 -10.95 -9.94 10.77
CA GLY A 139 -11.48 -8.68 10.29
C GLY A 139 -10.78 -8.17 9.01
N PRO A 140 -11.50 -7.43 8.14
CA PRO A 140 -11.00 -7.05 6.81
C PRO A 140 -9.75 -6.16 6.81
N ALA A 141 -9.57 -5.33 7.84
CA ALA A 141 -8.42 -4.45 7.96
C ALA A 141 -7.12 -5.23 8.22
N VAL A 142 -7.16 -6.14 9.19
CA VAL A 142 -6.03 -7.00 9.56
C VAL A 142 -5.69 -7.96 8.41
N PHE A 143 -6.71 -8.58 7.79
CA PHE A 143 -6.51 -9.45 6.64
C PHE A 143 -5.84 -8.72 5.48
N SER A 144 -6.29 -7.51 5.18
CA SER A 144 -5.72 -6.74 4.07
C SER A 144 -4.27 -6.36 4.32
N ALA A 145 -3.90 -5.98 5.55
CA ALA A 145 -2.51 -5.75 5.89
C ALA A 145 -1.69 -7.05 5.78
N GLN A 146 -2.06 -8.08 6.55
CA GLN A 146 -1.22 -9.25 6.74
C GLN A 146 -1.21 -10.22 5.57
N TYR A 147 -2.35 -10.42 4.90
CA TYR A 147 -2.50 -11.36 3.80
C TYR A 147 -2.44 -10.68 2.43
N GLN A 148 -3.00 -9.47 2.28
CA GLN A 148 -3.00 -8.76 0.98
C GLN A 148 -1.84 -7.77 0.80
N GLN A 149 -0.97 -7.62 1.81
CA GLN A 149 0.13 -6.64 1.81
C GLN A 149 -0.31 -5.20 1.55
N ASP A 150 -1.56 -4.87 1.94
CA ASP A 150 -2.21 -3.58 1.70
C ASP A 150 -2.81 -3.03 3.01
N PRO A 151 -1.96 -2.54 3.95
CA PRO A 151 -2.45 -1.87 5.14
C PRO A 151 -3.07 -0.53 4.75
N THR A 152 -4.20 -0.18 5.37
CA THR A 152 -4.88 1.11 5.12
C THR A 152 -4.93 1.92 6.41
N PRO A 153 -4.72 3.25 6.35
CA PRO A 153 -4.74 4.11 7.53
C PRO A 153 -6.01 3.94 8.38
N PRO A 154 -5.90 3.98 9.72
CA PRO A 154 -7.05 4.06 10.59
C PRO A 154 -7.92 5.28 10.21
N GLY A 155 -9.21 5.07 9.96
CA GLY A 155 -10.14 6.14 9.56
C GLY A 155 -10.22 6.42 8.06
N SER A 156 -9.42 5.73 7.24
CA SER A 156 -9.69 5.69 5.80
C SER A 156 -10.98 4.88 5.56
N ASN A 157 -12.02 5.54 5.06
CA ASN A 157 -13.19 4.82 4.59
C ASN A 157 -12.79 4.04 3.34
N ARG A 158 -12.66 2.73 3.46
CA ARG A 158 -12.55 1.85 2.29
C ARG A 158 -13.84 1.98 1.49
N LEU A 159 -13.74 2.66 0.34
CA LEU A 159 -14.78 2.66 -0.67
C LEU A 159 -15.03 1.20 -1.07
N ARG A 160 -16.26 0.72 -0.87
CA ARG A 160 -16.66 -0.60 -1.37
C ARG A 160 -17.31 -0.41 -2.72
N TRP A 161 -16.84 -1.14 -3.72
CA TRP A 161 -17.43 -1.09 -5.06
C TRP A 161 -18.93 -1.41 -5.06
N GLU A 162 -19.37 -2.25 -4.11
CA GLU A 162 -20.77 -2.60 -3.85
C GLU A 162 -21.67 -1.38 -3.54
N TRP A 163 -21.09 -0.29 -3.03
CA TRP A 163 -21.82 0.94 -2.71
C TRP A 163 -22.14 1.75 -3.97
N PHE A 164 -21.46 1.48 -5.08
CA PHE A 164 -21.60 2.22 -6.32
C PHE A 164 -22.40 1.36 -7.31
N GLY A 165 -23.63 1.81 -7.60
CA GLY A 165 -24.42 1.24 -8.69
C GLY A 165 -23.94 1.73 -10.05
N THR A 166 -24.20 0.94 -11.09
CA THR A 166 -24.12 1.39 -12.49
C THR A 166 -25.48 1.88 -12.96
N TYR A 167 -25.50 2.76 -13.94
CA TYR A 167 -26.73 3.27 -14.54
C TYR A 167 -26.58 3.36 -16.07
N GLU A 168 -27.70 3.39 -16.78
CA GLU A 168 -27.72 3.42 -18.25
C GLU A 168 -27.27 4.80 -18.79
N PRO A 169 -26.48 4.85 -19.88
CA PRO A 169 -25.90 6.09 -20.38
C PRO A 169 -26.89 7.02 -21.11
N ASP A 170 -28.14 6.61 -21.30
CA ASP A 170 -29.17 7.37 -22.03
C ASP A 170 -29.93 8.41 -21.18
N LEU A 171 -29.48 8.66 -19.95
CA LEU A 171 -30.07 9.67 -19.07
C LEU A 171 -29.85 11.09 -19.62
N THR A 172 -30.94 11.85 -19.69
CA THR A 172 -30.93 13.24 -20.13
C THR A 172 -31.04 14.20 -18.95
N ARG A 173 -30.75 15.48 -19.18
CA ARG A 173 -30.95 16.52 -18.16
C ARG A 173 -32.36 16.51 -17.57
N SER A 174 -33.38 16.16 -18.36
CA SER A 174 -34.78 16.19 -17.92
C SER A 174 -35.12 15.12 -16.88
N ASP A 175 -34.28 14.09 -16.74
CA ASP A 175 -34.45 12.99 -15.78
C ASP A 175 -34.08 13.38 -14.33
N PHE A 176 -33.43 14.52 -14.13
CA PHE A 176 -32.87 14.94 -12.84
C PHE A 176 -33.59 16.16 -12.25
N GLN A 177 -33.95 16.07 -10.97
CA GLN A 177 -34.54 17.17 -10.20
C GLN A 177 -33.53 18.30 -10.02
N TYR A 178 -32.30 17.95 -9.67
CA TYR A 178 -31.17 18.87 -9.55
C TYR A 178 -29.99 18.35 -10.33
N VAL A 179 -29.23 19.27 -10.91
CA VAL A 179 -27.87 18.99 -11.38
C VAL A 179 -26.94 19.99 -10.71
N VAL A 180 -25.92 19.47 -10.03
CA VAL A 180 -24.99 20.22 -9.19
C VAL A 180 -23.58 19.91 -9.63
N GLN A 181 -22.72 20.91 -9.65
CA GLN A 181 -21.29 20.72 -9.83
C GLN A 181 -20.55 20.91 -8.52
N SER A 182 -19.58 20.05 -8.27
CA SER A 182 -18.62 20.18 -7.17
C SER A 182 -17.22 20.25 -7.77
N TRP A 183 -16.46 21.25 -7.35
CA TRP A 183 -15.12 21.54 -7.84
C TRP A 183 -14.12 21.48 -6.70
N ASP A 184 -13.10 20.66 -6.87
CA ASP A 184 -11.88 20.65 -6.07
C ASP A 184 -10.75 21.24 -6.93
N THR A 185 -10.19 22.36 -6.53
CA THR A 185 -9.38 23.19 -7.42
C THR A 185 -7.92 23.25 -6.99
N ALA A 186 -7.03 22.98 -7.95
CA ALA A 186 -5.61 23.31 -7.87
C ALA A 186 -5.34 24.60 -8.67
N LEU A 187 -4.27 25.32 -8.32
CA LEU A 187 -3.98 26.66 -8.88
C LEU A 187 -2.80 26.69 -9.88
N THR A 188 -2.13 25.56 -10.10
CA THR A 188 -0.92 25.47 -10.93
C THR A 188 -0.97 24.31 -11.91
N ALA A 189 -0.44 24.52 -13.11
CA ALA A 189 -0.44 23.53 -14.20
C ALA A 189 0.84 22.67 -14.29
N GLU A 190 1.75 22.72 -13.30
CA GLU A 190 3.02 21.97 -13.40
C GLU A 190 2.79 20.45 -13.43
N PRO A 191 3.66 19.67 -14.09
CA PRO A 191 3.54 18.21 -14.10
C PRO A 191 3.51 17.58 -12.71
N THR A 192 4.09 18.24 -11.71
CA THR A 192 4.12 17.85 -10.29
C THR A 192 2.94 18.37 -9.47
N SER A 193 2.13 19.28 -10.01
CA SER A 193 0.99 19.88 -9.31
C SER A 193 -0.20 18.93 -9.21
N ASP A 194 -1.08 19.21 -8.26
CA ASP A 194 -2.37 18.54 -8.13
C ASP A 194 -3.31 18.88 -9.29
N PHE A 195 -4.29 18.01 -9.53
CA PHE A 195 -5.31 18.24 -10.55
C PHE A 195 -6.44 19.10 -10.00
N SER A 196 -7.02 19.94 -10.85
CA SER A 196 -8.37 20.46 -10.64
C SER A 196 -9.38 19.43 -11.12
N VAL A 197 -10.36 19.10 -10.29
CA VAL A 197 -11.40 18.11 -10.56
C VAL A 197 -12.78 18.77 -10.48
N GLY A 198 -13.54 18.68 -11.57
CA GLY A 198 -14.94 19.06 -11.63
C GLY A 198 -15.81 17.82 -11.78
N MET A 199 -16.78 17.65 -10.90
CA MET A 199 -17.76 16.57 -10.97
C MET A 199 -19.17 17.13 -11.16
N THR A 200 -19.90 16.62 -12.15
CA THR A 200 -21.31 16.94 -12.37
C THR A 200 -22.19 15.82 -11.84
N TRP A 201 -23.10 16.16 -10.92
CA TRP A 201 -23.97 15.21 -10.22
C TRP A 201 -25.44 15.50 -10.48
N GLY A 202 -26.21 14.48 -10.86
CA GLY A 202 -27.67 14.54 -11.00
C GLY A 202 -28.39 13.89 -9.82
N LEU A 203 -29.40 14.55 -9.26
CA LEU A 203 -30.30 13.95 -8.24
C LEU A 203 -31.57 13.43 -8.91
N ARG A 204 -31.81 12.12 -8.82
CA ARG A 204 -33.04 11.46 -9.29
C ARG A 204 -33.51 10.46 -8.24
N ASN A 205 -34.79 10.53 -7.87
CA ASN A 205 -35.41 9.63 -6.89
C ASN A 205 -34.64 9.48 -5.56
N GLY A 206 -34.03 10.57 -5.08
CA GLY A 206 -33.24 10.56 -3.83
C GLY A 206 -31.84 9.95 -3.96
N GLN A 207 -31.40 9.60 -5.17
CA GLN A 207 -30.08 9.05 -5.45
C GLN A 207 -29.26 10.00 -6.33
N TRP A 208 -27.95 10.05 -6.08
CA TRP A 208 -27.00 10.85 -6.83
C TRP A 208 -26.32 10.02 -7.92
N TYR A 209 -26.22 10.60 -9.12
CA TYR A 209 -25.63 10.00 -10.30
C TYR A 209 -24.46 10.89 -10.75
N LEU A 210 -23.26 10.32 -10.86
CA LEU A 210 -22.10 11.05 -11.40
C LEU A 210 -22.20 11.08 -12.91
N LEU A 211 -22.62 12.21 -13.49
CA LEU A 211 -22.93 12.36 -14.93
C LEU A 211 -21.70 12.68 -15.77
N ASP A 212 -20.77 13.43 -15.20
CA ASP A 212 -19.55 13.86 -15.90
C ASP A 212 -18.42 14.11 -14.89
N LEU A 213 -17.18 13.86 -15.34
CA LEU A 213 -15.97 14.02 -14.56
C LEU A 213 -14.90 14.67 -15.44
N ILE A 214 -14.47 15.86 -15.03
CA ILE A 214 -13.37 16.58 -15.66
C ILE A 214 -12.20 16.61 -14.69
N ARG A 215 -11.01 16.32 -15.20
CA ARG A 215 -9.78 16.25 -14.41
C ARG A 215 -8.62 16.82 -15.21
N GLU A 216 -8.26 18.07 -14.93
CA GLU A 216 -7.29 18.84 -15.70
C GLU A 216 -6.27 19.53 -14.81
N LYS A 217 -5.05 19.76 -15.32
CA LYS A 217 -4.03 20.61 -14.68
C LYS A 217 -4.02 21.96 -15.36
N LEU A 218 -4.60 22.95 -14.72
CA LEU A 218 -4.78 24.28 -15.29
C LEU A 218 -4.30 25.34 -14.30
N ASP A 219 -3.72 26.40 -14.84
CA ASP A 219 -3.51 27.61 -14.06
C ASP A 219 -4.86 28.29 -13.81
N PHE A 220 -4.90 29.13 -12.78
CA PHE A 220 -6.16 29.76 -12.34
C PHE A 220 -7.00 30.45 -13.44
N PRO A 221 -6.43 31.20 -14.41
CA PRO A 221 -7.23 31.83 -15.46
C PRO A 221 -7.95 30.81 -16.37
N ASP A 222 -7.27 29.72 -16.71
CA ASP A 222 -7.82 28.68 -17.59
C ASP A 222 -8.84 27.84 -16.84
N LEU A 223 -8.60 27.55 -15.56
CA LEU A 223 -9.57 26.88 -14.70
C LEU A 223 -10.85 27.71 -14.56
N LYS A 224 -10.74 29.01 -14.32
CA LYS A 224 -11.90 29.90 -14.23
C LYS A 224 -12.71 29.89 -15.53
N THR A 225 -12.03 29.90 -16.67
CA THR A 225 -12.67 29.81 -17.99
C THR A 225 -13.42 28.49 -18.12
N LEU A 226 -12.76 27.37 -17.79
CA LEU A 226 -13.33 26.03 -17.82
C LEU A 226 -14.61 25.93 -16.96
N VAL A 227 -14.56 26.41 -15.72
CA VAL A 227 -15.73 26.39 -14.81
C VAL A 227 -16.91 27.20 -15.37
N LEU A 228 -16.65 28.32 -16.06
CA LEU A 228 -17.71 29.19 -16.60
C LEU A 228 -18.31 28.66 -17.91
N ILE A 229 -17.53 27.96 -18.74
CA ILE A 229 -18.00 27.40 -20.01
C ILE A 229 -18.65 26.03 -19.86
N LEU A 230 -18.55 25.40 -18.70
CA LEU A 230 -19.22 24.15 -18.36
C LEU A 230 -20.55 24.48 -17.67
N PRO A 231 -21.63 24.73 -18.41
CA PRO A 231 -22.93 24.85 -17.79
C PRO A 231 -23.23 23.54 -17.04
N PRO A 232 -23.86 23.60 -15.86
CA PRO A 232 -24.26 22.39 -15.13
C PRO A 232 -25.26 21.50 -15.90
N ALA A 233 -25.67 21.88 -17.13
CA ALA A 233 -26.66 21.16 -17.93
C ALA A 233 -26.52 21.33 -19.45
N GLY A 234 -25.44 21.90 -19.98
CA GLY A 234 -25.35 22.32 -21.39
C GLY A 234 -24.14 21.74 -22.11
N GLY A 235 -24.18 20.43 -22.33
CA GLY A 235 -23.14 19.69 -23.05
C GLY A 235 -23.46 18.20 -23.22
N LEU A 236 -24.73 17.79 -23.16
CA LEU A 236 -25.13 16.42 -23.52
C LEU A 236 -25.25 16.31 -25.05
N THR A 237 -24.14 16.53 -25.75
CA THR A 237 -23.99 16.09 -27.14
C THR A 237 -22.68 15.34 -27.24
N GLY A 238 -22.78 14.01 -27.15
CA GLY A 238 -21.67 13.07 -27.26
C GLY A 238 -21.05 12.73 -25.91
N PHE A 239 -21.45 11.57 -25.38
CA PHE A 239 -20.55 10.77 -24.55
C PHE A 239 -19.57 10.03 -25.48
#